data_AF-A0A0F9FLA2-F1
#
_entry.id   AF-A0A0F9FLA2-F1
#
_cell.length_a   1.000
_cell.length_b   1.000
_cell.length_c   1.000
_cell.angle_alpha   90.00
_cell.angle_beta   90.00
_cell.angle_gamma   90.00
#
_symmetry.space_group_name_H-M   'P 1'
#
loop_
_entity.id
_entity.type
_entity.pdbx_description
1 polymer ?
#
loop_
_entity_poly.entity_id
_entity_poly.type
_entity_poly.pdbx_seq_one_letter_code
_entity_poly.pdbx_strand_id
1 'polypeptide(L)' 'MTHFDNRIPVQEAAIQLGLSRESVMRRLATGELEGGKDGLSGRWYVTRESVERYLAKQQQAAAS' A
#
# COMPACT_ATOMS: atom_id res chain seq x y z
N MET A 1 -9.19 16.05 12.64
CA MET A 1 -7.88 15.37 12.53
C MET A 1 -7.52 15.25 11.06
N THR A 2 -6.46 15.91 10.65
CA THR A 2 -5.97 15.95 9.27
C THR A 2 -5.45 14.56 8.85
N HIS A 3 -6.18 13.89 7.95
CA HIS A 3 -5.95 12.52 7.46
C HIS A 3 -4.69 12.32 6.58
N PHE A 4 -3.58 13.02 6.86
CA PHE A 4 -2.32 12.82 6.15
C PHE A 4 -1.50 11.63 6.69
N ASP A 5 -1.71 11.23 7.95
CA ASP A 5 -0.93 10.16 8.60
C ASP A 5 -1.18 8.75 8.03
N ASN A 6 -2.27 8.59 7.27
CA ASN A 6 -2.72 7.28 6.78
C ASN A 6 -2.33 6.99 5.32
N ARG A 7 -1.54 7.85 4.68
CA ARG A 7 -1.12 7.73 3.27
C ARG A 7 0.37 7.42 3.18
N ILE A 8 0.70 6.22 2.72
CA ILE A 8 2.08 5.79 2.50
C ILE A 8 2.40 5.94 1.00
N PRO A 9 3.42 6.73 0.61
CA PRO A 9 3.84 6.81 -0.79
C PRO A 9 4.12 5.42 -1.36
N VAL A 10 3.75 5.17 -2.62
CA VAL A 10 3.93 3.83 -3.24
C VAL A 10 5.37 3.32 -3.12
N GLN A 11 6.36 4.20 -3.18
CA GLN A 11 7.76 3.82 -3.02
C GLN A 11 8.08 3.32 -1.60
N GLU A 12 7.54 3.96 -0.57
CA GLU A 12 7.70 3.50 0.82
C GLU A 12 6.92 2.21 1.06
N ALA A 13 5.70 2.10 0.51
CA ALA A 13 4.90 0.88 0.59
C ALA A 13 5.62 -0.30 -0.08
N ALA A 14 6.28 -0.08 -1.22
CA ALA A 14 7.08 -1.08 -1.91
C ALA A 14 8.20 -1.64 -1.02
N ILE A 15 8.91 -0.76 -0.31
CA ILE A 15 9.97 -1.15 0.64
C ILE A 15 9.38 -1.96 1.81
N GLN A 16 8.29 -1.48 2.42
CA GLN A 16 7.66 -2.15 3.56
C GLN A 16 7.09 -3.52 3.21
N LEU A 17 6.53 -3.66 2.01
CA LEU A 17 5.92 -4.90 1.54
C LEU A 17 6.92 -5.88 0.92
N GLY A 18 8.19 -5.46 0.72
CA GLY A 18 9.18 -6.26 -0.01
C GLY A 18 8.81 -6.50 -1.47
N LEU A 19 8.11 -5.54 -2.10
CA LEU A 19 7.59 -5.64 -3.47
C LEU A 19 8.22 -4.58 -4.38
N SER A 20 8.26 -4.84 -5.69
CA SER A 20 8.58 -3.80 -6.67
C SER A 20 7.46 -2.76 -6.75
N ARG A 21 7.81 -1.51 -7.10
CA ARG A 21 6.85 -0.43 -7.34
C ARG A 21 5.74 -0.82 -8.32
N GLU A 22 6.09 -1.49 -9.41
CA GLU A 22 5.11 -1.98 -10.39
C GLU A 22 4.14 -3.01 -9.79
N SER A 23 4.65 -3.87 -8.91
CA SER A 23 3.85 -4.85 -8.17
C SER A 23 2.84 -4.19 -7.24
N VAL A 24 3.23 -3.09 -6.58
CA VAL A 24 2.31 -2.29 -5.74
C VAL A 24 1.27 -1.59 -6.61
N MET A 25 1.68 -0.99 -7.73
CA MET A 25 0.77 -0.32 -8.68
C MET A 25 -0.26 -1.29 -9.27
N ARG A 26 0.17 -2.50 -9.66
CA ARG A 26 -0.74 -3.54 -10.13
C ARG A 26 -1.76 -3.92 -9.07
N ARG A 27 -1.34 -4.06 -7.81
CA ARG A 27 -2.22 -4.40 -6.69
C ARG A 27 -3.22 -3.29 -6.36
N LEU A 28 -2.84 -2.03 -6.51
CA LEU A 28 -3.77 -0.90 -6.47
C LEU A 28 -4.79 -0.99 -7.61
N ALA A 29 -4.34 -1.31 -8.83
CA ALA A 29 -5.22 -1.44 -9.99
C ALA A 29 -6.19 -2.63 -9.89
N THR A 30 -5.80 -3.73 -9.23
CA THR A 30 -6.65 -4.91 -9.01
C THR A 30 -7.49 -4.83 -7.73
N GLY A 31 -7.32 -3.79 -6.90
CA GLY A 31 -8.00 -3.65 -5.61
C GLY A 31 -7.48 -4.58 -4.51
N GLU A 32 -6.30 -5.19 -4.70
CA GLU A 32 -5.65 -5.99 -3.65
C GLU A 32 -5.01 -5.11 -2.57
N LEU A 33 -4.57 -3.90 -2.97
CA LEU A 33 -4.17 -2.82 -2.07
C LEU A 33 -5.14 -1.64 -2.26
N GLU A 34 -5.40 -0.94 -1.16
CA GLU A 34 -6.23 0.26 -1.15
C GLU A 34 -5.34 1.50 -1.18
N GLY A 35 -5.71 2.47 -1.99
CA GLY A 35 -4.91 3.66 -2.21
C GLY A 35 -5.45 4.51 -3.33
N GLY A 36 -4.67 5.51 -3.73
CA GLY A 36 -5.10 6.43 -4.77
C GLY A 36 -4.01 7.40 -5.19
N LYS A 37 -4.38 8.32 -6.08
CA LYS A 37 -3.52 9.41 -6.50
C LYS A 37 -3.82 10.63 -5.63
N ASP A 38 -2.80 11.14 -4.95
CA ASP A 38 -2.91 12.34 -4.16
C ASP A 38 -3.20 13.53 -5.08
N GLY A 39 -4.31 14.24 -4.83
CA GLY A 39 -4.76 15.34 -5.70
C GLY A 39 -3.86 16.58 -5.67
N LEU A 40 -3.03 16.73 -4.64
CA LEU A 40 -2.15 17.90 -4.46
C LEU A 40 -0.77 17.68 -5.08
N SER A 41 -0.18 16.50 -4.84
CA SER A 41 1.17 16.16 -5.29
C SER A 41 1.20 15.31 -6.57
N GLY A 42 0.05 14.76 -6.98
CA GLY A 42 -0.05 13.83 -8.10
C GLY A 42 0.61 12.47 -7.85
N ARG A 43 1.10 12.22 -6.63
CA ARG A 43 1.81 10.99 -6.27
C ARG A 43 0.82 9.90 -5.86
N TRP A 44 1.12 8.67 -6.24
CA TRP A 44 0.35 7.53 -5.78
C TRP A 44 0.71 7.16 -4.35
N TYR A 45 -0.30 6.81 -3.56
CA TYR A 45 -0.15 6.34 -2.19
C TYR A 45 -0.98 5.07 -1.98
N VAL A 46 -0.58 4.29 -0.99
CA VAL A 46 -1.30 3.16 -0.41
C VAL A 46 -1.77 3.58 0.98
N THR A 47 -2.93 3.13 1.44
CA THR A 47 -3.35 3.39 2.81
C THR A 47 -2.55 2.52 3.78
N ARG A 48 -2.20 3.06 4.95
CA ARG A 48 -1.47 2.29 5.98
C ARG A 48 -2.24 1.04 6.40
N GLU A 49 -3.55 1.16 6.62
CA GLU A 49 -4.42 0.02 6.96
C GLU A 49 -4.32 -1.12 5.93
N SER A 50 -4.25 -0.80 4.64
CA SER A 50 -4.11 -1.81 3.59
C SER A 50 -2.75 -2.50 3.61
N VAL A 51 -1.68 -1.75 3.89
CA VAL A 51 -0.34 -2.32 4.10
C VAL A 51 -0.32 -3.28 5.28
N GLU A 52 -0.88 -2.89 6.42
CA GLU A 52 -0.97 -3.73 7.62
C GLU A 52 -1.78 -5.00 7.36
N ARG A 53 -2.94 -4.87 6.69
CA ARG A 53 -3.79 -5.99 6.31
C ARG A 53 -3.08 -6.95 5.37
N TYR A 54 -2.29 -6.44 4.43
CA TYR A 54 -1.49 -7.24 3.52
C TYR A 54 -0.41 -8.05 4.25
N LEU A 55 0.35 -7.38 5.14
CA LEU A 55 1.38 -8.04 5.94
C LEU A 55 0.80 -9.11 6.87
N ALA A 56 -0.39 -8.86 7.45
CA ALA A 56 -1.08 -9.85 8.25
C ALA A 56 -1.50 -11.08 7.43
N LYS A 57 -2.00 -10.89 6.20
CA LYS A 57 -2.34 -11.99 5.28
C LYS A 57 -1.12 -12.82 4.88
N GLN A 58 0.01 -12.17 4.57
CA GLN A 58 1.27 -12.84 4.22
C GLN A 58 1.79 -13.71 5.38
N GLN A 59 1.73 -13.21 6.61
CA GLN A 59 2.13 -13.97 7.79
C GLN A 59 1.23 -15.20 8.01
N GLN A 60 -0.08 -15.08 7.81
CA GLN A 60 -1.01 -16.22 7.94
C GLN A 60 -0.78 -17.29 6.86
N ALA A 61 -0.50 -16.86 5.62
CA ALA A 61 -0.19 -17.77 4.52
C ALA A 61 1.14 -18.50 4.69
N ALA A 62 2.15 -17.86 5.29
CA ALA A 62 3.45 -18.46 5.57
C ALA A 62 3.45 -19.41 6.78
N ALA A 63 2.47 -19.28 7.68
CA ALA A 63 2.33 -20.12 8.87
C ALA A 63 1.43 -21.36 8.66
N SER A 64 0.88 -21.54 7.44
CA SER A 64 0.00 -22.64 7.06
C SER A 64 0.69 -23.66 6.17
#